data_AF-A0A9D6JUB7-F1
#
_entry.id   AF-A0A9D6JUB7-F1
#
_cell.length_a   1.000
_cell.length_b   1.000
_cell.length_c   1.000
_cell.angle_alpha   90.00
_cell.angle_beta   90.00
_cell.angle_gamma   90.00
#
_symmetry.space_group_name_H-M   'P 1'
#
loop_
_entity.id
_entity.type
_entity.pdbx_description
1 polymer ?
#
loop_
_entity_poly.entity_id
_entity_poly.type
_entity_poly.pdbx_seq_one_letter_code
_entity_poly.pdbx_strand_id
1 'polypeptide(L)'
;MSNEIPSNIAERLNYQTGMFLTSAYMTLEQNYFSNWIRLQNQYLYTPGVLSGMLVTQQANALSVSQGVAFDSVGNFLILPAGSGNPVAIPANPTNPFVVYAMYPSTAGATAPVVSEAAMVGAGPSVPSNGVILATVAIDANQAITSVTDSRVPVSSRLPAVLSSGVAASA
;
A
#
# COMPACT_ATOMS: atom_id res chain seq x y z
N MET A 1 -13.25 7.22 -4.80
CA MET A 1 -12.15 8.20 -4.92
C MET A 1 -12.41 9.02 -6.18
N SER A 2 -12.17 10.32 -6.14
CA SER A 2 -12.25 11.16 -7.34
C SER A 2 -11.30 10.60 -8.40
N ASN A 3 -11.81 10.32 -9.59
CA ASN A 3 -11.04 9.83 -10.75
C ASN A 3 -10.23 10.96 -11.43
N GLU A 4 -9.99 12.06 -10.71
CA GLU A 4 -9.36 13.25 -11.25
C GLU A 4 -7.85 13.15 -11.05
N ILE A 5 -7.11 13.17 -12.15
CA ILE A 5 -5.66 13.29 -12.15
C ILE A 5 -5.33 14.75 -11.82
N PRO A 6 -4.62 15.05 -10.71
CA PRO A 6 -4.26 16.43 -10.36
C PRO A 6 -3.43 17.09 -11.46
N SER A 7 -3.71 18.36 -11.77
CA SER A 7 -3.06 19.07 -12.87
C SER A 7 -1.55 19.26 -12.69
N ASN A 8 -1.09 19.33 -11.45
CA ASN A 8 0.31 19.51 -11.10
C ASN A 8 1.09 18.19 -10.96
N ILE A 9 0.45 17.04 -11.19
CA ILE A 9 1.08 15.74 -10.90
C ILE A 9 2.29 15.42 -11.80
N ALA A 10 2.36 16.07 -12.97
CA ALA A 10 3.42 15.94 -13.95
C ALA A 10 4.36 17.17 -13.99
N GLU A 11 4.26 18.08 -13.02
CA GLU A 11 5.19 19.20 -12.90
C GLU A 11 6.50 18.74 -12.25
N ARG A 12 7.62 19.08 -12.87
CA ARG A 12 8.98 18.79 -12.37
C ARG A 12 9.80 20.06 -12.29
N LEU A 13 10.88 20.04 -11.50
CA LEU A 13 11.79 21.16 -11.46
C LEU A 13 12.56 21.29 -12.79
N ASN A 14 12.60 22.50 -13.33
CA ASN A 14 13.45 22.82 -14.47
C ASN A 14 14.77 23.43 -13.97
N TYR A 15 15.82 22.62 -13.89
CA TYR A 15 17.13 23.07 -13.44
C TYR A 15 17.75 24.10 -14.39
N GLN A 16 18.20 25.22 -13.84
CA GLN A 16 18.85 26.31 -14.58
C GLN A 16 20.24 26.59 -14.02
N THR A 17 21.13 27.09 -14.88
CA THR A 17 22.48 27.49 -14.47
C THR A 17 22.39 28.63 -13.46
N GLY A 18 23.10 28.49 -12.33
CA GLY A 18 23.11 29.49 -11.25
C GLY A 18 21.86 29.46 -10.34
N MET A 19 20.94 28.50 -10.53
CA MET A 19 19.76 28.37 -9.67
C MET A 19 20.15 27.92 -8.25
N PHE A 20 19.69 28.67 -7.25
CA PHE A 20 19.84 28.27 -5.85
C PHE A 20 18.81 27.21 -5.48
N LEU A 21 19.27 26.05 -5.01
CA LEU A 21 18.39 24.94 -4.63
C LEU A 21 17.85 25.15 -3.21
N THR A 22 16.52 25.11 -3.09
CA THR A 22 15.81 25.25 -1.82
C THR A 22 15.21 23.92 -1.40
N SER A 23 14.86 23.78 -0.12
CA SER A 23 14.12 22.60 0.35
C SER A 23 12.79 22.42 -0.40
N ALA A 24 12.08 23.51 -0.72
CA ALA A 24 10.84 23.46 -1.50
C ALA A 24 11.06 22.85 -2.89
N TYR A 25 12.18 23.16 -3.55
CA TYR A 25 12.53 22.56 -4.85
C TYR A 25 12.89 21.08 -4.73
N MET A 26 13.55 20.68 -3.65
CA MET A 26 13.81 19.26 -3.39
C MET A 26 12.52 18.49 -3.10
N THR A 27 11.59 19.08 -2.34
CA THR A 27 10.27 18.49 -2.10
C THR A 27 9.46 18.37 -3.39
N LEU A 28 9.51 19.38 -4.28
CA LEU A 28 8.82 19.33 -5.57
C LEU A 28 9.31 18.14 -6.40
N GLU A 29 10.62 17.97 -6.51
CA GLU A 29 11.21 16.89 -7.30
C GLU A 29 10.92 15.50 -6.66
N GLN A 30 10.99 15.38 -5.33
CA GLN A 30 10.62 14.15 -4.63
C GLN A 30 9.15 13.77 -4.86
N ASN A 31 8.25 14.76 -4.82
CA ASN A 31 6.83 14.54 -5.08
C ASN A 31 6.58 14.13 -6.53
N TYR A 32 7.25 14.76 -7.50
CA TYR A 32 7.13 14.42 -8.92
C TYR A 32 7.43 12.93 -9.16
N PHE A 33 8.58 12.44 -8.67
CA PHE A 33 8.95 11.03 -8.84
C PHE A 33 7.99 10.06 -8.15
N SER A 34 7.63 10.34 -6.88
CA SER A 34 6.72 9.49 -6.11
C SER A 34 5.33 9.42 -6.75
N ASN A 35 4.81 10.55 -7.21
CA ASN A 35 3.51 10.63 -7.86
C ASN A 35 3.49 9.87 -9.19
N TRP A 36 4.55 10.01 -10.00
CA TRP A 36 4.61 9.33 -11.29
C TRP A 36 4.62 7.81 -11.15
N ILE A 37 5.40 7.27 -10.21
CA ILE A 37 5.44 5.84 -9.89
C ILE A 37 4.09 5.36 -9.35
N ARG A 38 3.49 6.11 -8.41
CA ARG A 38 2.17 5.77 -7.84
C ARG A 38 1.08 5.70 -8.90
N LEU A 39 1.00 6.71 -9.77
CA LEU A 39 0.04 6.74 -10.88
C LEU A 39 0.26 5.54 -11.80
N GLN A 40 1.51 5.28 -12.18
CA GLN A 40 1.82 4.14 -13.05
C GLN A 40 1.34 2.83 -12.42
N ASN A 41 1.60 2.61 -11.13
CA ASN A 41 1.15 1.41 -10.44
C ASN A 41 -0.38 1.33 -10.38
N GLN A 42 -1.04 2.45 -10.05
CA GLN A 42 -2.49 2.54 -9.94
C GLN A 42 -3.21 2.20 -11.26
N TYR A 43 -2.68 2.70 -12.39
CA TYR A 43 -3.29 2.52 -13.70
C TYR A 43 -2.88 1.24 -14.42
N LEU A 44 -1.70 0.67 -14.11
CA LEU A 44 -1.23 -0.56 -14.77
C LEU A 44 -1.54 -1.83 -14.00
N TYR A 45 -1.79 -1.76 -12.69
CA TYR A 45 -1.97 -2.94 -11.84
C TYR A 45 -3.24 -2.87 -10.98
N THR A 46 -3.76 -4.03 -10.62
CA THR A 46 -4.80 -4.16 -9.59
C THR A 46 -4.15 -4.17 -8.20
N PRO A 47 -4.87 -3.68 -7.16
CA PRO A 47 -4.39 -3.79 -5.79
C PRO A 47 -4.29 -5.25 -5.36
N GLY A 48 -3.25 -5.60 -4.60
CA GLY A 48 -3.01 -6.96 -4.16
C GLY A 48 -1.56 -7.23 -3.76
N VAL A 49 -1.27 -8.49 -3.45
CA VAL A 49 0.08 -8.98 -3.14
C VAL A 49 0.76 -9.44 -4.43
N LEU A 50 1.95 -8.91 -4.68
CA LEU A 50 2.77 -9.27 -5.84
C LEU A 50 3.69 -10.45 -5.51
N SER A 51 4.26 -10.48 -4.30
CA SER A 51 5.12 -11.58 -3.84
C SER A 51 5.21 -11.61 -2.32
N GLY A 52 5.31 -12.81 -1.73
CA GLY A 52 5.52 -13.00 -0.29
C GLY A 52 4.32 -12.59 0.58
N MET A 53 4.59 -11.88 1.68
CA MET A 53 3.60 -11.45 2.68
C MET A 53 2.73 -12.58 3.23
N LEU A 54 3.29 -13.78 3.41
CA LEU A 54 2.57 -14.91 3.99
C LEU A 54 2.39 -14.68 5.49
N VAL A 55 1.15 -14.80 5.96
CA VAL A 55 0.84 -14.78 7.39
C VAL A 55 1.05 -16.19 7.96
N THR A 56 1.84 -16.30 9.02
CA THR A 56 2.07 -17.54 9.75
C THR A 56 1.68 -17.36 11.21
N GLN A 57 1.09 -18.40 11.79
CA GLN A 57 0.76 -18.47 13.20
C GLN A 57 1.77 -19.32 13.96
N GLN A 58 2.21 -18.84 15.11
CA GLN A 58 2.97 -19.60 16.09
C GLN A 58 2.34 -19.41 17.48
N ALA A 59 1.74 -20.47 18.02
CA ALA A 59 0.88 -20.37 19.21
C ALA A 59 -0.22 -19.30 19.02
N ASN A 60 -0.28 -18.28 19.87
CA ASN A 60 -1.23 -17.17 19.76
C ASN A 60 -0.62 -15.90 19.15
N ALA A 61 0.52 -16.02 18.47
CA ALA A 61 1.19 -14.92 17.78
C ALA A 61 1.10 -15.10 16.25
N LEU A 62 1.07 -13.97 15.55
CA LEU A 62 1.04 -13.89 14.10
C LEU A 62 2.27 -13.13 13.61
N SER A 63 2.84 -13.61 12.51
CA SER A 63 4.00 -13.02 11.84
C SER A 63 3.75 -12.98 10.34
N VAL A 64 4.36 -12.02 9.66
CA VAL A 64 4.25 -11.87 8.20
C VAL A 64 5.63 -11.96 7.56
N SER A 65 5.78 -12.85 6.59
CA SER A 65 7.01 -12.95 5.81
C SER A 65 7.27 -11.66 5.01
N GLN A 66 8.52 -11.40 4.65
CA GLN A 66 8.84 -10.34 3.70
C GLN A 66 8.02 -10.45 2.40
N GLY A 67 7.87 -9.35 1.69
CA GLY A 67 7.15 -9.33 0.43
C GLY A 67 6.84 -7.93 -0.09
N VAL A 68 6.11 -7.88 -1.19
CA VAL A 68 5.73 -6.65 -1.89
C VAL A 68 4.27 -6.69 -2.35
N ALA A 69 3.60 -5.56 -2.31
CA ALA A 69 2.19 -5.40 -2.68
C ALA A 69 1.89 -4.01 -3.25
N PHE A 70 0.72 -3.87 -3.90
CA PHE A 70 0.16 -2.58 -4.33
C PHE A 70 -1.17 -2.32 -3.63
N ASP A 71 -1.35 -1.13 -3.08
CA ASP A 71 -2.66 -0.72 -2.56
C ASP A 71 -3.54 -0.06 -3.63
N SER A 72 -4.74 0.36 -3.22
CA SER A 72 -5.73 0.98 -4.11
C SER A 72 -5.33 2.35 -4.67
N VAL A 73 -4.35 3.02 -4.08
CA VAL A 73 -3.83 4.33 -4.48
C VAL A 73 -2.48 4.23 -5.19
N GLY A 74 -2.00 3.01 -5.48
CA GLY A 74 -0.77 2.76 -6.24
C GLY A 74 0.51 2.82 -5.41
N ASN A 75 0.40 2.84 -4.08
CA ASN A 75 1.57 2.71 -3.22
C ASN A 75 2.23 1.36 -3.44
N PHE A 76 3.57 1.36 -3.49
CA PHE A 76 4.33 0.13 -3.48
C PHE A 76 4.70 -0.23 -2.04
N LEU A 77 3.97 -1.17 -1.48
CA LEU A 77 4.15 -1.63 -0.10
C LEU A 77 5.30 -2.63 -0.09
N ILE A 78 6.43 -2.23 0.48
CA ILE A 78 7.60 -3.08 0.64
C ILE A 78 7.69 -3.51 2.09
N LEU A 79 7.58 -4.82 2.36
CA LEU A 79 7.80 -5.39 3.68
C LEU A 79 9.17 -6.10 3.67
N PRO A 80 10.24 -5.48 4.21
CA PRO A 80 11.60 -6.02 4.11
C PRO A 80 11.83 -7.31 4.90
N ALA A 81 12.96 -7.97 4.62
CA ALA A 81 13.48 -9.06 5.44
C ALA A 81 13.73 -8.60 6.88
N GLY A 82 13.32 -9.40 7.87
CA GLY A 82 13.48 -9.11 9.29
C GLY A 82 12.97 -10.27 10.14
N SER A 83 12.92 -10.10 11.47
CA SER A 83 12.52 -11.12 12.46
C SER A 83 11.03 -11.53 12.43
N GLY A 84 10.42 -11.59 11.24
CA GLY A 84 9.06 -12.08 11.03
C GLY A 84 7.96 -11.03 11.09
N ASN A 85 8.26 -9.73 11.09
CA ASN A 85 7.27 -8.63 11.13
C ASN A 85 6.05 -8.97 12.00
N PRO A 86 6.21 -8.98 13.34
CA PRO A 86 5.16 -9.44 14.24
C PRO A 86 3.90 -8.58 14.09
N VAL A 87 2.74 -9.22 14.11
CA VAL A 87 1.44 -8.54 14.04
C VAL A 87 0.95 -8.27 15.45
N ALA A 88 0.77 -6.99 15.79
CA ALA A 88 0.13 -6.60 17.04
C ALA A 88 -1.38 -6.90 16.96
N ILE A 89 -1.84 -7.89 17.73
CA ILE A 89 -3.27 -8.24 17.82
C ILE A 89 -3.96 -7.24 18.77
N PRO A 90 -5.09 -6.63 18.37
CA PRO A 90 -5.86 -5.76 19.26
C PRO A 90 -6.27 -6.47 20.56
N ALA A 91 -6.29 -5.76 21.68
CA ALA A 91 -6.64 -6.36 22.99
C ALA A 91 -8.07 -6.92 23.08
N ASN A 92 -8.96 -6.49 22.19
CA ASN A 92 -10.33 -7.00 22.05
C ASN A 92 -10.64 -7.10 20.55
N PRO A 93 -10.12 -8.10 19.83
CA PRO A 93 -10.32 -8.23 18.40
C PRO A 93 -11.79 -8.60 18.12
N THR A 94 -12.32 -8.10 17.01
CA THR A 94 -13.58 -8.61 16.46
C THR A 94 -13.38 -10.05 15.96
N ASN A 95 -14.46 -10.82 15.91
CA ASN A 95 -14.42 -12.17 15.34
C ASN A 95 -15.30 -12.26 14.09
N PRO A 96 -14.73 -12.49 12.89
CA PRO A 96 -13.29 -12.51 12.60
C PRO A 96 -12.67 -11.10 12.59
N PHE A 97 -11.33 -11.04 12.59
CA PHE A 97 -10.56 -9.84 12.27
C PHE A 97 -9.65 -10.11 11.06
N VAL A 98 -9.10 -9.06 10.46
CA VAL A 98 -8.20 -9.15 9.31
C VAL A 98 -6.78 -8.73 9.68
N VAL A 99 -5.80 -9.40 9.08
CA VAL A 99 -4.40 -9.00 9.05
C VAL A 99 -4.13 -8.33 7.71
N TYR A 100 -3.47 -7.19 7.73
CA TYR A 100 -3.17 -6.39 6.55
C TYR A 100 -1.75 -5.84 6.58
N ALA A 101 -1.21 -5.54 5.39
CA ALA A 101 -0.07 -4.64 5.23
C ALA A 101 -0.58 -3.26 4.79
N MET A 102 0.05 -2.19 5.25
CA MET A 102 -0.33 -0.82 4.90
C MET A 102 0.89 0.06 4.65
N TYR A 103 0.73 1.05 3.78
CA TYR A 103 1.73 2.08 3.56
C TYR A 103 1.76 3.04 4.76
N PRO A 104 2.92 3.33 5.36
CA PRO A 104 2.98 4.20 6.54
C PRO A 104 2.59 5.64 6.18
N SER A 105 2.01 6.35 7.16
CA SER A 105 1.88 7.81 7.05
C SER A 105 3.20 8.46 7.43
N THR A 106 3.74 9.27 6.53
CA THR A 106 4.95 10.10 6.77
C THR A 106 4.60 11.55 7.08
N ALA A 107 3.31 11.89 7.15
CA ALA A 107 2.84 13.24 7.41
C ALA A 107 3.32 13.73 8.79
N GLY A 108 3.99 14.88 8.79
CA GLY A 108 4.51 15.49 10.03
C GLY A 108 5.79 14.86 10.57
N ALA A 109 6.45 13.95 9.84
CA ALA A 109 7.76 13.44 10.22
C ALA A 109 8.79 14.60 10.25
N THR A 110 9.51 14.73 11.36
CA THR A 110 10.57 15.73 11.56
C THR A 110 11.97 15.13 11.45
N ALA A 111 12.06 13.79 11.34
CA ALA A 111 13.32 13.10 11.16
C ALA A 111 13.92 13.38 9.77
N PRO A 112 15.26 13.48 9.66
CA PRO A 112 15.92 13.70 8.37
C PRO A 112 15.83 12.50 7.42
N VAL A 113 15.42 11.33 7.94
CA VAL A 113 15.17 10.10 7.18
C VAL A 113 13.83 9.54 7.64
N VAL A 114 12.98 9.21 6.68
CA VAL A 114 11.66 8.61 6.93
C VAL A 114 11.61 7.26 6.23
N SER A 115 11.15 6.24 6.96
CA SER A 115 10.94 4.91 6.40
C SER A 115 9.55 4.82 5.79
N GLU A 116 9.49 4.48 4.50
CA GLU A 116 8.24 4.15 3.80
C GLU A 116 8.00 2.63 3.69
N ALA A 117 8.76 1.83 4.45
CA ALA A 117 8.52 0.40 4.57
C ALA A 117 7.09 0.13 5.06
N ALA A 118 6.42 -0.83 4.44
CA ALA A 118 5.08 -1.24 4.81
C ALA A 118 5.04 -1.71 6.27
N MET A 119 3.94 -1.37 6.94
CA MET A 119 3.65 -1.81 8.29
C MET A 119 2.61 -2.92 8.25
N VAL A 120 2.69 -3.86 9.19
CA VAL A 120 1.65 -4.88 9.38
C VAL A 120 0.73 -4.48 10.52
N GLY A 121 -0.55 -4.79 10.38
CA GLY A 121 -1.56 -4.50 11.39
C GLY A 121 -2.67 -5.54 11.39
N ALA A 122 -3.50 -5.47 12.43
CA ALA A 122 -4.70 -6.27 12.56
C ALA A 122 -5.87 -5.39 13.00
N GLY A 123 -7.07 -5.67 12.50
CA GLY A 123 -8.26 -4.88 12.80
C GLY A 123 -9.53 -5.44 12.17
N PRO A 124 -10.68 -4.75 12.33
CA PRO A 124 -11.97 -5.23 11.80
C PRO A 124 -12.08 -5.12 10.27
N SER A 125 -11.26 -4.27 9.65
CA SER A 125 -11.22 -4.06 8.20
C SER A 125 -9.84 -3.56 7.76
N VAL A 126 -9.60 -3.61 6.45
CA VAL A 126 -8.35 -3.09 5.86
C VAL A 126 -8.47 -1.58 5.65
N PRO A 127 -7.45 -0.78 6.05
CA PRO A 127 -7.38 0.64 5.72
C PRO A 127 -7.33 0.91 4.21
N SER A 128 -7.66 2.12 3.77
CA SER A 128 -7.67 2.50 2.34
C SER A 128 -6.29 2.44 1.68
N ASN A 129 -5.23 2.66 2.45
CA ASN A 129 -3.82 2.58 2.09
C ASN A 129 -3.20 1.21 2.41
N GLY A 130 -4.01 0.16 2.45
CA GLY A 130 -3.57 -1.19 2.80
C GLY A 130 -4.10 -2.28 1.88
N VAL A 131 -3.56 -3.48 2.09
CA VAL A 131 -3.91 -4.72 1.40
C VAL A 131 -4.21 -5.82 2.42
N ILE A 132 -5.26 -6.58 2.17
CA ILE A 132 -5.59 -7.74 3.01
C ILE A 132 -4.54 -8.85 2.82
N LEU A 133 -4.17 -9.50 3.92
CA LEU A 133 -3.27 -10.65 3.90
C LEU A 133 -3.97 -11.92 4.39
N ALA A 134 -4.68 -11.85 5.52
CA ALA A 134 -5.38 -13.00 6.08
C ALA A 134 -6.62 -12.58 6.85
N THR A 135 -7.56 -13.51 6.98
CA THR A 135 -8.69 -13.43 7.90
C THR A 135 -8.45 -14.39 9.06
N VAL A 136 -8.61 -13.91 10.29
CA VAL A 136 -8.31 -14.66 11.50
C VAL A 136 -9.58 -14.82 12.31
N ALA A 137 -9.89 -16.06 12.68
CA ALA A 137 -10.97 -16.38 13.61
C ALA A 137 -10.40 -16.65 15.00
N ILE A 138 -11.16 -16.25 16.02
CA ILE A 138 -10.82 -16.44 17.43
C ILE A 138 -11.95 -17.15 18.16
N ASP A 139 -11.65 -17.77 19.30
CA ASP A 139 -12.65 -18.31 20.21
C ASP A 139 -13.10 -17.29 21.27
N ALA A 140 -13.97 -17.72 22.19
CA ALA A 140 -14.45 -16.91 23.30
C ALA A 140 -13.35 -16.47 24.30
N ASN A 141 -12.19 -17.16 24.30
CA ASN A 141 -11.02 -16.85 25.11
C ASN A 141 -9.99 -15.99 24.35
N GLN A 142 -10.34 -15.50 23.15
CA GLN A 142 -9.45 -14.75 22.25
C GLN A 142 -8.23 -15.55 21.75
N ALA A 143 -8.30 -16.88 21.80
CA ALA A 143 -7.29 -17.73 21.18
C ALA A 143 -7.56 -17.84 19.68
N ILE A 144 -6.51 -17.76 18.86
CA ILE A 144 -6.60 -17.94 17.40
C ILE A 144 -6.98 -19.39 17.09
N THR A 145 -8.11 -19.57 16.43
CA THR A 145 -8.62 -20.89 16.02
C THR A 145 -8.31 -21.22 14.56
N SER A 146 -8.26 -20.20 13.70
CA SER A 146 -7.89 -20.38 12.30
C SER A 146 -7.31 -19.11 11.68
N VAL A 147 -6.35 -19.28 10.77
CA VAL A 147 -5.84 -18.24 9.88
C VAL A 147 -6.10 -18.67 8.45
N THR A 148 -6.93 -17.90 7.75
CA THR A 148 -7.29 -18.14 6.35
C THR A 148 -6.55 -17.13 5.48
N ASP A 149 -5.83 -17.61 4.47
CA ASP A 149 -5.19 -16.75 3.47
C ASP A 149 -6.26 -15.99 2.68
N SER A 150 -6.13 -14.66 2.68
CA SER A 150 -7.05 -13.75 2.00
C SER A 150 -6.32 -12.88 0.98
N ARG A 151 -5.04 -13.16 0.68
CA ARG A 151 -4.25 -12.40 -0.29
C ARG A 151 -4.89 -12.48 -1.67
N VAL A 152 -5.01 -11.33 -2.31
CA VAL A 152 -5.42 -11.22 -3.72
C VAL A 152 -4.17 -10.99 -4.55
N PRO A 153 -3.90 -11.79 -5.60
CA PRO A 153 -2.75 -11.58 -6.46
C PRO A 153 -2.92 -10.32 -7.31
N VAL A 154 -1.82 -9.60 -7.51
CA VAL A 154 -1.77 -8.48 -8.46
C VAL A 154 -1.97 -9.01 -9.89
N SER A 155 -2.76 -8.30 -10.69
CA SER A 155 -2.92 -8.52 -12.12
C SER A 155 -2.65 -7.24 -12.91
N SER A 156 -2.16 -7.37 -14.15
CA SER A 156 -2.07 -6.23 -15.05
C SER A 156 -3.46 -5.78 -15.52
N ARG A 157 -3.61 -4.47 -15.75
CA ARG A 157 -4.77 -3.85 -16.40
C ARG A 157 -4.62 -3.72 -17.92
N LEU A 158 -3.53 -4.28 -18.47
CA LEU A 158 -3.29 -4.32 -19.92
C LEU A 158 -3.84 -5.62 -20.53
N PRO A 159 -4.32 -5.58 -21.80
CA PRO A 159 -4.48 -4.40 -22.65
C PRO A 159 -5.62 -3.49 -22.17
N ALA A 160 -5.48 -2.18 -22.38
CA ALA A 160 -6.53 -1.23 -22.03
C ALA A 160 -7.75 -1.41 -22.95
N VAL A 161 -8.93 -1.58 -22.36
CA VAL A 161 -10.20 -1.53 -23.09
C VAL A 161 -10.63 -0.06 -23.17
N LEU A 162 -10.37 0.57 -24.30
CA LEU A 162 -10.90 1.89 -24.60
C LEU A 162 -12.34 1.69 -25.10
N SER A 163 -13.33 2.33 -24.46
CA SER A 163 -14.66 2.37 -25.04
C SER A 163 -14.54 2.99 -26.44
N SER A 164 -15.01 2.28 -27.46
CA SER A 164 -15.12 2.86 -28.80
C SER A 164 -16.12 4.00 -28.69
N GLY A 165 -15.61 5.24 -28.66
CA GLY A 165 -16.46 6.41 -28.72
C GLY A 165 -17.33 6.29 -29.96
N VAL A 166 -18.63 6.08 -29.78
CA VAL A 166 -19.59 6.42 -30.82
C VAL A 166 -19.43 7.92 -30.97
N ALA A 167 -18.73 8.34 -32.03
CA ALA A 167 -18.79 9.71 -32.49
C ALA A 167 -20.27 10.01 -32.72
N ALA A 168 -20.86 10.86 -31.88
CA ALA A 168 -22.16 11.42 -32.15
C ALA A 168 -22.02 12.24 -33.45
N SER A 169 -22.44 11.66 -34.56
CA SER A 169 -22.56 12.32 -35.84
C SER A 169 -23.89 13.07 -35.93
N ALA A 170 -23.78 14.33 -36.34
CA ALA A 170 -24.82 15.28 -36.77
C ALA A 170 -25.66 15.95 -35.66
#